data_AF-A0A961AX72-F1
#
_entry.id   AF-A0A961AX72-F1
#
_cell.length_a   1.000
_cell.length_b   1.000
_cell.length_c   1.000
_cell.angle_alpha   90.00
_cell.angle_beta   90.00
_cell.angle_gamma   90.00
#
_symmetry.space_group_name_H-M   'P 1'
#
loop_
_entity.id
_entity.type
_entity.pdbx_description
1 polymer ?
#
loop_
_entity_poly.entity_id
_entity_poly.type
_entity_poly.pdbx_seq_one_letter_code
_entity_poly.pdbx_strand_id
1 'polypeptide(L)'
;VIFAPGGRKEKMVIGGLTMLAVLQVQPWIYGSGLMEIWNIARRQARAHVMFAEHWDPEPSRILAYLPGEIRDFAPRLDALGFLDPPLVRNLRLDQFSVSRKPMPSSSGQIRSAEKIKDGRIRLEGFSIFRGPDRPGDAVLLTARKAEGGARTIVGLADYAGRHLPTQHRIDLQFTVMEPIRDSDPESWMNWTETLEPGKLTDHLPGTIEVWALDVRKMRVYPLPNRLELDADGRLELTQP
;
A
#
# COMPACT_ATOMS: atom_id res chain seq x y z
N VAL A 1 -50.38 -7.89 18.23
CA VAL A 1 -51.18 -7.91 16.99
C VAL A 1 -50.28 -8.43 15.88
N ILE A 2 -50.47 -9.68 15.50
CA ILE A 2 -49.75 -10.32 14.39
C ILE A 2 -50.51 -9.92 13.13
N PHE A 3 -49.89 -9.14 12.23
CA PHE A 3 -50.50 -8.81 10.94
C PHE A 3 -50.52 -10.10 10.11
N ALA A 4 -51.71 -10.65 9.86
CA ALA A 4 -51.90 -11.69 8.85
C ALA A 4 -52.12 -11.02 7.48
N PRO A 5 -51.18 -11.11 6.52
CA PRO A 5 -51.34 -10.51 5.20
C PRO A 5 -52.24 -11.41 4.34
N GLY A 6 -53.48 -10.97 4.12
CA GLY A 6 -54.55 -11.78 3.54
C GLY A 6 -54.83 -11.58 2.05
N GLY A 7 -54.18 -10.61 1.38
CA GLY A 7 -54.49 -10.26 -0.01
C GLY A 7 -53.51 -10.83 -1.05
N ARG A 8 -54.02 -11.39 -2.17
CA ARG A 8 -53.18 -11.81 -3.33
C ARG A 8 -52.29 -10.67 -3.85
N LYS A 9 -52.80 -9.43 -3.83
CA LYS A 9 -52.04 -8.22 -4.22
C LYS A 9 -50.87 -7.92 -3.28
N GLU A 10 -51.09 -8.06 -1.97
CA GLU A 10 -50.06 -7.84 -0.95
C GLU A 10 -48.93 -8.86 -1.08
N LYS A 11 -49.26 -10.14 -1.30
CA LYS A 11 -48.27 -11.19 -1.58
C LYS A 11 -47.48 -10.93 -2.86
N MET A 12 -48.11 -10.41 -3.91
CA MET A 12 -47.42 -10.04 -5.15
C MET A 12 -46.48 -8.84 -4.97
N VAL A 13 -46.89 -7.83 -4.20
CA VAL A 13 -46.04 -6.67 -3.90
C VAL A 13 -44.83 -7.08 -3.05
N ILE A 14 -45.03 -7.87 -1.99
CA ILE A 14 -43.95 -8.38 -1.15
C ILE A 14 -42.99 -9.26 -1.96
N GLY A 15 -43.52 -10.13 -2.83
CA GLY A 15 -42.70 -10.95 -3.72
C GLY A 15 -41.88 -10.10 -4.71
N GLY A 16 -42.49 -9.09 -5.32
CA GLY A 16 -41.82 -8.16 -6.23
C GLY A 16 -40.71 -7.35 -5.56
N LEU A 17 -40.95 -6.82 -4.36
CA LEU A 17 -39.95 -6.10 -3.57
C LEU A 17 -38.80 -7.01 -3.14
N THR A 18 -39.10 -8.23 -2.70
CA THR A 18 -38.07 -9.22 -2.35
C THR A 18 -37.19 -9.56 -3.57
N MET A 19 -37.80 -9.81 -4.73
CA MET A 19 -37.06 -10.08 -5.96
C MET A 19 -36.18 -8.90 -6.37
N LEU A 20 -36.71 -7.67 -6.31
CA LEU A 20 -35.94 -6.47 -6.59
C LEU A 20 -34.77 -6.31 -5.61
N ALA A 21 -34.99 -6.50 -4.30
CA ALA A 21 -33.94 -6.43 -3.30
C ALA A 21 -32.81 -7.45 -3.57
N VAL A 22 -33.17 -8.71 -3.86
CA VAL A 22 -32.19 -9.77 -4.19
C VAL A 22 -31.38 -9.42 -5.44
N LEU A 23 -32.01 -8.85 -6.47
CA LEU A 23 -31.32 -8.41 -7.69
C LEU A 23 -30.36 -7.24 -7.44
N GLN A 24 -30.64 -6.37 -6.45
CA GLN A 24 -29.79 -5.22 -6.11
C GLN A 24 -28.59 -5.57 -5.21
N VAL A 25 -28.64 -6.70 -4.49
CA VAL A 25 -27.53 -7.13 -3.62
C VAL A 25 -26.23 -7.29 -4.39
N GLN A 26 -26.25 -7.86 -5.60
CA GLN A 26 -25.05 -8.09 -6.39
C GLN A 26 -24.37 -6.77 -6.83
N PRO A 27 -25.08 -5.80 -7.45
CA PRO A 27 -24.54 -4.46 -7.71
C PRO A 27 -23.99 -3.75 -6.47
N TRP A 28 -24.64 -3.88 -5.30
CA TRP A 28 -24.16 -3.23 -4.08
C TRP A 28 -22.87 -3.84 -3.54
N ILE A 29 -22.75 -5.17 -3.56
CA ILE A 29 -21.50 -5.85 -3.20
C ILE A 29 -20.39 -5.39 -4.15
N TYR A 30 -20.68 -5.33 -5.45
CA TYR A 30 -19.72 -4.85 -6.45
C TYR A 30 -19.29 -3.40 -6.21
N GLY A 31 -20.25 -2.48 -6.07
CA GLY A 31 -19.98 -1.07 -5.81
C GLY A 31 -19.19 -0.86 -4.53
N SER A 32 -19.48 -1.63 -3.48
CA SER A 32 -18.72 -1.60 -2.22
C SER A 32 -17.27 -2.03 -2.44
N GLY A 33 -17.04 -3.10 -3.20
CA GLY A 33 -15.69 -3.57 -3.55
C GLY A 33 -14.89 -2.53 -4.36
N LEU A 34 -15.52 -1.88 -5.34
CA LEU A 34 -14.91 -0.78 -6.09
C LEU A 34 -14.54 0.40 -5.20
N MET A 35 -15.43 0.81 -4.29
CA MET A 35 -15.15 1.91 -3.37
C MET A 35 -13.98 1.61 -2.45
N GLU A 36 -13.83 0.35 -2.03
CA GLU A 36 -12.69 -0.07 -1.22
C GLU A 36 -11.36 0.02 -2.00
N ILE A 37 -11.35 -0.48 -3.23
CA ILE A 37 -10.20 -0.37 -4.15
C ILE A 37 -9.84 1.09 -4.39
N TRP A 38 -10.82 1.92 -4.72
CA TRP A 38 -10.64 3.35 -4.93
C TRP A 38 -10.05 4.04 -3.69
N ASN A 39 -10.55 3.68 -2.51
CA ASN A 39 -10.04 4.20 -1.25
C ASN A 39 -8.61 3.74 -0.93
N ILE A 40 -8.22 2.51 -1.31
CA ILE A 40 -6.83 2.04 -1.18
C ILE A 40 -5.92 2.80 -2.16
N ALA A 41 -6.29 2.86 -3.44
CA ALA A 41 -5.52 3.54 -4.47
C ALA A 41 -5.32 5.03 -4.13
N ARG A 42 -6.35 5.71 -3.61
CA ARG A 42 -6.23 7.10 -3.16
C ARG A 42 -5.26 7.28 -1.99
N ARG A 43 -5.20 6.32 -1.06
CA ARG A 43 -4.25 6.36 0.07
C ARG A 43 -2.81 6.15 -0.39
N GLN A 44 -2.59 5.18 -1.28
CA GLN A 44 -1.29 4.93 -1.90
C GLN A 44 -0.83 6.12 -2.76
N ALA A 45 -1.72 6.69 -3.59
CA ALA A 45 -1.44 7.90 -4.35
C ALA A 45 -0.99 9.06 -3.45
N ARG A 46 -1.65 9.27 -2.31
CA ARG A 46 -1.24 10.28 -1.33
C ARG A 46 0.17 10.02 -0.80
N ALA A 47 0.52 8.77 -0.54
CA ALA A 47 1.87 8.40 -0.12
C ALA A 47 2.90 8.80 -1.17
N HIS A 48 2.67 8.48 -2.44
CA HIS A 48 3.59 8.86 -3.52
C HIS A 48 3.68 10.36 -3.74
N VAL A 49 2.56 11.08 -3.72
CA VAL A 49 2.54 12.55 -3.83
C VAL A 49 3.39 13.17 -2.73
N MET A 50 3.33 12.64 -1.51
CA MET A 50 4.14 13.11 -0.37
C MET A 50 5.65 13.08 -0.65
N PHE A 51 6.13 12.15 -1.49
CA PHE A 51 7.53 11.99 -1.88
C PHE A 51 7.87 12.55 -3.27
N ALA A 52 6.96 13.30 -3.91
CA ALA A 52 7.11 13.76 -5.29
C ALA A 52 8.37 14.61 -5.57
N GLU A 53 8.92 15.30 -4.56
CA GLU A 53 10.16 16.07 -4.72
C GLU A 53 11.43 15.21 -4.74
N HIS A 54 11.38 14.00 -4.20
CA HIS A 54 12.56 13.18 -3.94
C HIS A 54 12.64 11.93 -4.80
N TRP A 55 11.50 11.46 -5.30
CA TRP A 55 11.44 10.35 -6.23
C TRP A 55 10.69 10.74 -7.49
N ASP A 56 11.17 10.25 -8.61
CA ASP A 56 10.37 10.22 -9.83
C ASP A 56 9.24 9.19 -9.60
N PRO A 57 7.95 9.54 -9.78
CA PRO A 57 6.82 8.63 -9.53
C PRO A 57 6.76 7.36 -10.41
N GLU A 58 7.80 7.02 -11.18
CA GLU A 58 7.93 5.69 -11.77
C GLU A 58 8.58 4.68 -10.78
N PRO A 59 7.98 3.50 -10.49
CA PRO A 59 6.81 2.90 -11.10
C PRO A 59 5.66 2.78 -10.07
N SER A 60 5.16 3.89 -9.52
CA SER A 60 3.88 3.78 -8.80
C SER A 60 2.83 3.36 -9.82
N ARG A 61 2.28 2.16 -9.65
CA ARG A 61 1.26 1.62 -10.57
C ARG A 61 0.03 2.53 -10.65
N ILE A 62 -0.11 3.39 -9.66
CA ILE A 62 -1.26 4.29 -9.47
C ILE A 62 -1.05 5.64 -10.16
N LEU A 63 0.17 6.18 -10.22
CA LEU A 63 0.43 7.51 -10.80
C LEU A 63 1.20 7.46 -12.12
N ALA A 64 1.47 6.26 -12.66
CA ALA A 64 2.21 6.04 -13.91
C ALA A 64 1.71 6.85 -15.13
N TYR A 65 0.48 7.36 -15.10
CA TYR A 65 -0.09 8.14 -16.20
C TYR A 65 0.24 9.65 -16.18
N LEU A 66 0.71 10.21 -15.06
CA LEU A 66 0.99 11.65 -14.93
C LEU A 66 2.25 11.96 -14.10
N PRO A 67 3.41 11.31 -14.37
CA PRO A 67 4.56 11.43 -13.49
C PRO A 67 5.15 12.85 -13.42
N GLY A 68 5.31 13.52 -14.57
CA GLY A 68 5.88 14.87 -14.65
C GLY A 68 5.00 15.94 -14.03
N GLU A 69 3.68 15.84 -14.19
CA GLU A 69 2.75 16.83 -13.68
C GLU A 69 2.73 16.85 -12.15
N ILE A 70 2.76 15.69 -11.51
CA ILE A 70 2.71 15.60 -10.04
C ILE A 70 3.94 16.26 -9.41
N ARG A 71 5.12 16.08 -10.01
CA ARG A 71 6.36 16.71 -9.53
C ARG A 71 6.32 18.23 -9.63
N ASP A 72 5.66 18.78 -10.64
CA ASP A 72 5.55 20.23 -10.84
C ASP A 72 4.42 20.86 -10.01
N PHE A 73 3.30 20.16 -9.84
CA PHE A 73 2.14 20.67 -9.13
C PHE A 73 2.20 20.45 -7.62
N ALA A 74 2.73 19.33 -7.15
CA ALA A 74 2.71 19.00 -5.73
C ALA A 74 3.43 20.06 -4.87
N PRO A 75 4.64 20.55 -5.20
CA PRO A 75 5.31 21.60 -4.43
C PRO A 75 4.51 22.91 -4.39
N ARG A 76 3.83 23.25 -5.49
CA ARG A 76 3.00 24.47 -5.56
C ARG A 76 1.76 24.34 -4.68
N LEU A 77 1.11 23.19 -4.70
CA LEU A 77 -0.05 22.90 -3.86
C LEU A 77 0.34 22.83 -2.38
N ASP A 78 1.52 22.29 -2.06
CA ASP A 78 2.07 22.26 -0.71
C ASP A 78 2.35 23.67 -0.18
N ALA A 79 3.00 24.51 -1.00
CA ALA A 79 3.28 25.92 -0.66
C ALA A 79 2.01 26.74 -0.41
N LEU A 80 0.90 26.39 -1.06
CA LEU A 80 -0.41 27.01 -0.86
C LEU A 80 -1.22 26.39 0.30
N GLY A 81 -0.71 25.32 0.93
CA GLY A 81 -1.36 24.63 2.05
C GLY A 81 -2.54 23.74 1.62
N PHE A 82 -2.58 23.31 0.35
CA PHE A 82 -3.65 22.44 -0.17
C PHE A 82 -3.36 20.94 -0.02
N LEU A 83 -2.13 20.54 0.31
CA LEU A 83 -1.78 19.14 0.54
C LEU A 83 -1.98 18.75 2.02
N ASP A 84 -2.64 17.61 2.22
CA ASP A 84 -2.79 16.96 3.52
C ASP A 84 -2.57 15.44 3.36
N PRO A 85 -1.44 14.89 3.85
CA PRO A 85 -0.34 15.57 4.56
C PRO A 85 0.58 16.39 3.63
N PRO A 86 1.42 17.29 4.18
CA PRO A 86 2.40 18.05 3.40
C PRO A 86 3.51 17.15 2.83
N LEU A 87 4.28 17.68 1.89
CA LEU A 87 5.43 16.98 1.31
C LEU A 87 6.51 16.67 2.36
N VAL A 88 7.22 15.55 2.15
CA VAL A 88 8.44 15.28 2.92
C VAL A 88 9.52 16.30 2.57
N ARG A 89 10.30 16.70 3.58
CA ARG A 89 11.37 17.71 3.39
C ARG A 89 12.70 17.10 3.00
N ASN A 90 12.89 15.83 3.33
CA ASN A 90 14.09 15.06 3.04
C ASN A 90 13.74 13.55 3.06
N LEU A 91 14.69 12.69 2.72
CA LEU A 91 14.52 11.24 2.78
C LEU A 91 14.92 10.63 4.14
N ARG A 92 14.83 11.37 5.24
CA ARG A 92 15.14 10.83 6.58
C ARG A 92 13.87 10.33 7.26
N LEU A 93 13.98 9.24 8.02
CA LEU A 93 12.83 8.68 8.74
C LEU A 93 12.40 9.53 9.95
N ASP A 94 13.25 10.45 10.43
CA ASP A 94 13.03 11.24 11.65
C ASP A 94 11.90 12.28 11.54
N GLN A 95 11.46 12.61 10.33
CA GLN A 95 10.28 13.43 10.09
C GLN A 95 8.95 12.71 10.42
N PHE A 96 8.96 11.39 10.57
CA PHE A 96 7.78 10.60 10.91
C PHE A 96 7.74 10.28 12.40
N SER A 97 6.53 10.24 12.97
CA SER A 97 6.33 9.63 14.28
C SER A 97 6.61 8.13 14.18
N VAL A 98 7.58 7.63 14.93
CA VAL A 98 7.88 6.19 14.94
C VAL A 98 7.06 5.49 16.02
N SER A 99 6.40 4.38 15.67
CA SER A 99 5.76 3.53 16.68
C SER A 99 6.80 2.88 17.60
N ARG A 100 6.61 3.00 18.91
CA ARG A 100 7.54 2.44 19.93
C ARG A 100 7.66 0.91 19.87
N LYS A 101 6.59 0.23 19.47
CA LYS A 101 6.55 -1.22 19.36
C LYS A 101 6.52 -1.61 17.88
N PRO A 102 7.37 -2.57 17.45
CA PRO A 102 7.22 -3.23 16.17
C PRO A 102 5.84 -3.85 16.01
N MET A 103 5.43 -3.99 14.75
CA MET A 103 4.23 -4.74 14.42
C MET A 103 4.43 -6.20 14.83
N PRO A 104 3.38 -6.89 15.35
CA PRO A 104 3.44 -8.33 15.53
C PRO A 104 3.75 -9.02 14.19
N SER A 105 4.52 -10.11 14.17
CA SER A 105 4.84 -10.84 12.93
C SER A 105 3.60 -11.34 12.19
N SER A 106 2.51 -11.62 12.91
CA SER A 106 1.20 -11.94 12.34
C SER A 106 0.48 -10.75 11.67
N SER A 107 1.01 -9.54 11.79
CA SER A 107 0.48 -8.31 11.18
C SER A 107 1.46 -7.66 10.21
N GLY A 108 2.67 -8.19 10.07
CA GLY A 108 3.60 -7.72 9.07
C GLY A 108 4.97 -8.35 9.23
N GLN A 109 5.55 -8.73 8.11
CA GLN A 109 6.90 -9.30 8.01
C GLN A 109 7.37 -9.26 6.56
N ILE A 110 8.69 -9.18 6.38
CA ILE A 110 9.37 -9.50 5.12
C ILE A 110 9.26 -11.02 4.92
N ARG A 111 8.75 -11.45 3.77
CA ARG A 111 8.61 -12.87 3.38
C ARG A 111 9.85 -13.36 2.63
N SER A 112 10.37 -12.56 1.71
CA SER A 112 11.52 -12.92 0.88
C SER A 112 12.38 -11.70 0.57
N ALA A 113 13.66 -11.95 0.36
CA ALA A 113 14.62 -10.97 -0.15
C ALA A 113 15.57 -11.70 -1.09
N GLU A 114 15.54 -11.34 -2.36
CA GLU A 114 16.26 -12.05 -3.42
C GLU A 114 17.06 -11.06 -4.26
N LYS A 115 18.30 -11.44 -4.57
CA LYS A 115 19.14 -10.69 -5.52
C LYS A 115 18.75 -11.09 -6.94
N ILE A 116 18.24 -10.13 -7.71
CA ILE A 116 17.89 -10.28 -9.11
C ILE A 116 19.12 -10.02 -9.98
N LYS A 117 19.03 -10.39 -11.27
CA LYS A 117 19.98 -9.96 -12.31
C LYS A 117 20.24 -8.45 -12.22
N ASP A 118 21.48 -8.07 -12.54
CA ASP A 118 22.00 -6.69 -12.47
C ASP A 118 22.27 -6.17 -11.05
N GLY A 119 22.27 -7.05 -10.04
CA GLY A 119 22.59 -6.68 -8.66
C GLY A 119 21.44 -6.01 -7.89
N ARG A 120 20.27 -5.86 -8.53
CA ARG A 120 19.04 -5.36 -7.91
C ARG A 120 18.56 -6.30 -6.82
N ILE A 121 17.88 -5.76 -5.82
CA ILE A 121 17.37 -6.53 -4.69
C ILE A 121 15.85 -6.44 -4.69
N ARG A 122 15.16 -7.56 -4.85
CA ARG A 122 13.71 -7.64 -4.71
C ARG A 122 13.34 -8.08 -3.30
N LEU A 123 12.50 -7.29 -2.67
CA LEU A 123 11.93 -7.58 -1.37
C LEU A 123 10.43 -7.83 -1.52
N GLU A 124 9.93 -8.82 -0.80
CA GLU A 124 8.50 -9.06 -0.70
C GLU A 124 8.13 -9.26 0.76
N GLY A 125 6.92 -8.84 1.11
CA GLY A 125 6.40 -9.05 2.43
C GLY A 125 4.92 -8.74 2.48
N PHE A 126 4.39 -8.65 3.69
CA PHE A 126 3.06 -8.15 3.92
C PHE A 126 3.01 -7.24 5.15
N SER A 127 1.98 -6.43 5.25
CA SER A 127 1.64 -5.74 6.50
C SER A 127 0.18 -5.30 6.53
N ILE A 128 -0.41 -5.33 7.72
CA ILE A 128 -1.80 -4.98 8.00
C ILE A 128 -1.90 -4.21 9.32
N PHE A 129 -2.62 -3.11 9.33
CA PHE A 129 -2.96 -2.39 10.55
C PHE A 129 -4.19 -3.04 11.21
N ARG A 130 -4.04 -3.43 12.49
CA ARG A 130 -5.15 -3.97 13.30
C ARG A 130 -6.06 -2.86 13.81
N GLY A 131 -7.37 -3.09 13.73
CA GLY A 131 -8.42 -2.11 14.03
C GLY A 131 -9.46 -2.18 12.92
N PRO A 132 -9.48 -1.23 11.96
CA PRO A 132 -9.94 -1.57 10.62
C PRO A 132 -8.85 -2.38 9.93
N ASP A 133 -9.07 -3.68 9.73
CA ASP A 133 -8.15 -4.57 9.02
C ASP A 133 -7.91 -4.02 7.60
N ARG A 134 -6.75 -3.38 7.42
CA ARG A 134 -6.38 -2.67 6.18
C ARG A 134 -4.88 -2.70 5.96
N PRO A 135 -4.40 -2.66 4.71
CA PRO A 135 -3.02 -2.36 4.42
C PRO A 135 -2.68 -0.93 4.86
N GLY A 136 -1.38 -0.70 5.04
CA GLY A 136 -0.87 0.66 5.16
C GLY A 136 -1.12 1.47 3.90
N ASP A 137 -0.75 2.73 3.96
CA ASP A 137 -0.88 3.62 2.81
C ASP A 137 0.29 3.39 1.85
N ALA A 138 1.47 3.03 2.34
CA ALA A 138 2.59 2.47 1.57
C ALA A 138 3.57 1.75 2.52
N VAL A 139 4.63 1.18 1.95
CA VAL A 139 5.73 0.58 2.72
C VAL A 139 7.03 1.32 2.43
N LEU A 140 7.71 1.77 3.48
CA LEU A 140 9.02 2.42 3.38
C LEU A 140 10.13 1.42 3.62
N LEU A 141 11.14 1.46 2.75
CA LEU A 141 12.38 0.74 2.92
C LEU A 141 13.46 1.75 3.31
N THR A 142 14.12 1.51 4.44
CA THR A 142 15.18 2.38 4.93
C THR A 142 16.49 1.65 5.05
N ALA A 143 17.58 2.30 4.68
CA ALA A 143 18.94 1.80 4.85
C ALA A 143 19.69 2.60 5.92
N ARG A 144 20.61 1.91 6.63
CA ARG A 144 21.56 2.51 7.59
C ARG A 144 22.92 1.83 7.47
N LYS A 145 24.01 2.61 7.49
CA LYS A 145 25.40 2.13 7.32
C LYS A 145 26.02 1.52 8.59
N ALA A 146 25.49 1.85 9.76
CA ALA A 146 25.94 1.32 11.05
C ALA A 146 24.81 1.39 12.07
N GLU A 147 24.89 0.62 13.16
CA GLU A 147 24.03 0.81 14.33
C GLU A 147 24.20 2.23 14.88
N GLY A 148 23.13 3.03 14.81
CA GLY A 148 23.11 4.43 15.26
C GLY A 148 23.21 5.47 14.13
N GLY A 149 23.42 5.06 12.88
CA GLY A 149 23.34 5.95 11.72
C GLY A 149 21.92 6.49 11.48
N ALA A 150 21.83 7.66 10.84
CA ALA A 150 20.54 8.18 10.40
C ALA A 150 19.90 7.22 9.38
N ARG A 151 18.61 6.95 9.54
CA ARG A 151 17.84 6.10 8.63
C ARG A 151 17.44 6.91 7.41
N THR A 152 17.94 6.51 6.26
CA THR A 152 17.59 7.11 4.97
C THR A 152 16.59 6.20 4.26
N ILE A 153 15.53 6.78 3.74
CA ILE A 153 14.50 6.09 2.97
C ILE A 153 15.05 5.88 1.55
N VAL A 154 15.16 4.62 1.14
CA VAL A 154 15.75 4.20 -0.13
C VAL A 154 14.73 3.61 -1.10
N GLY A 155 13.53 3.28 -0.62
CA GLY A 155 12.44 2.75 -1.45
C GLY A 155 11.05 2.96 -0.85
N LEU A 156 10.05 2.86 -1.72
CA LEU A 156 8.64 3.01 -1.40
C LEU A 156 7.84 1.98 -2.19
N ALA A 157 7.28 1.00 -1.50
CA ALA A 157 6.49 -0.05 -2.09
C ALA A 157 4.99 0.26 -2.00
N ASP A 158 4.27 -0.09 -3.05
CA ASP A 158 2.81 -0.18 -3.05
C ASP A 158 2.37 -1.55 -2.53
N TYR A 159 1.19 -1.57 -1.88
CA TYR A 159 0.49 -2.83 -1.64
C TYR A 159 -0.22 -3.28 -2.90
N ALA A 160 -0.31 -4.59 -3.09
CA ALA A 160 -1.01 -5.17 -4.23
C ALA A 160 -2.51 -4.79 -4.20
N GLY A 161 -3.09 -4.54 -5.38
CA GLY A 161 -4.50 -4.14 -5.51
C GLY A 161 -5.47 -5.27 -5.20
N ARG A 162 -6.62 -4.97 -4.60
CA ARG A 162 -7.64 -6.00 -4.33
C ARG A 162 -8.29 -6.51 -5.62
N HIS A 163 -8.48 -7.82 -5.69
CA HIS A 163 -9.22 -8.43 -6.78
C HIS A 163 -10.71 -8.15 -6.80
N LEU A 164 -11.22 -7.74 -7.96
CA LEU A 164 -12.63 -7.89 -8.30
C LEU A 164 -12.83 -9.16 -9.12
N PRO A 165 -13.90 -9.94 -8.86
CA PRO A 165 -14.27 -11.08 -9.68
C PRO A 165 -14.35 -10.70 -11.16
N THR A 166 -13.84 -11.57 -12.03
CA THR A 166 -13.65 -11.33 -13.48
C THR A 166 -14.93 -10.89 -14.21
N GLN A 167 -16.09 -11.31 -13.70
CA GLN A 167 -17.43 -10.97 -14.20
C GLN A 167 -17.80 -9.48 -14.07
N HIS A 168 -16.98 -8.67 -13.40
CA HIS A 168 -17.22 -7.24 -13.22
C HIS A 168 -16.10 -6.33 -13.75
N ARG A 169 -15.25 -6.82 -14.66
CA ARG A 169 -14.08 -6.08 -15.21
C ARG A 169 -14.41 -5.03 -16.27
N ILE A 170 -15.58 -4.40 -16.21
CA ILE A 170 -15.99 -3.36 -17.17
C ILE A 170 -15.84 -1.96 -16.53
N ASP A 171 -14.67 -1.70 -15.94
CA ASP A 171 -14.28 -0.35 -15.58
C ASP A 171 -13.08 0.07 -16.44
N LEU A 172 -13.33 1.02 -17.34
CA LEU A 172 -12.35 1.57 -18.28
C LEU A 172 -11.48 2.67 -17.65
N GLN A 173 -11.79 3.10 -16.41
CA GLN A 173 -11.08 4.22 -15.77
C GLN A 173 -9.81 3.79 -15.03
N PHE A 174 -9.65 2.50 -14.67
CA PHE A 174 -8.48 2.01 -13.95
C PHE A 174 -8.05 0.59 -14.41
N THR A 175 -7.54 0.50 -15.64
CA THR A 175 -7.03 -0.74 -16.26
C THR A 175 -5.75 -1.30 -15.63
N VAL A 176 -5.15 -0.63 -14.64
CA VAL A 176 -3.77 -0.91 -14.13
C VAL A 176 -3.73 -1.68 -12.82
N MET A 177 -4.87 -2.07 -12.27
CA MET A 177 -4.82 -3.18 -11.33
C MET A 177 -4.62 -4.46 -12.13
N GLU A 178 -3.35 -4.79 -12.37
CA GLU A 178 -2.99 -6.13 -12.82
C GLU A 178 -3.75 -7.12 -11.93
N PRO A 179 -4.47 -8.09 -12.53
CA PRO A 179 -5.01 -9.16 -11.72
C PRO A 179 -3.80 -9.84 -11.05
N ILE A 180 -3.71 -9.75 -9.72
CA ILE A 180 -2.96 -10.73 -8.94
C ILE A 180 -3.41 -12.13 -9.44
N ARG A 181 -2.52 -13.11 -9.55
CA ARG A 181 -2.95 -14.44 -10.07
C ARG A 181 -3.57 -15.32 -9.00
N ASP A 182 -3.54 -14.86 -7.74
CA ASP A 182 -3.91 -15.62 -6.57
C ASP A 182 -5.19 -15.10 -5.94
N SER A 183 -6.16 -16.00 -5.80
CA SER A 183 -7.44 -15.78 -5.12
C SER A 183 -7.31 -15.65 -3.60
N ASP A 184 -6.11 -15.38 -3.08
CA ASP A 184 -5.87 -15.28 -1.65
C ASP A 184 -6.37 -13.91 -1.15
N PRO A 185 -7.37 -13.86 -0.25
CA PRO A 185 -7.82 -12.63 0.39
C PRO A 185 -6.71 -11.94 1.19
N GLU A 186 -5.56 -12.55 1.44
CA GLU A 186 -4.40 -11.88 2.07
C GLU A 186 -3.50 -11.18 1.04
N SER A 187 -3.71 -11.41 -0.27
CA SER A 187 -2.81 -10.93 -1.33
C SER A 187 -2.69 -9.41 -1.43
N TRP A 188 -3.75 -8.66 -1.13
CA TRP A 188 -3.76 -7.19 -1.16
C TRP A 188 -3.04 -6.54 0.04
N MET A 189 -2.57 -7.35 0.99
CA MET A 189 -1.68 -6.91 2.08
C MET A 189 -0.21 -7.14 1.73
N ASN A 190 0.06 -7.83 0.62
CA ASN A 190 1.41 -8.05 0.13
C ASN A 190 1.92 -6.79 -0.55
N TRP A 191 3.22 -6.60 -0.45
CA TRP A 191 3.95 -5.55 -1.13
C TRP A 191 5.23 -6.16 -1.73
N THR A 192 5.68 -5.54 -2.81
CA THR A 192 6.91 -5.95 -3.49
C THR A 192 7.64 -4.68 -3.90
N GLU A 193 8.94 -4.63 -3.64
CA GLU A 193 9.79 -3.52 -4.07
C GLU A 193 11.11 -4.06 -4.64
N THR A 194 11.62 -3.38 -5.66
CA THR A 194 12.95 -3.66 -6.23
C THR A 194 13.87 -2.47 -5.99
N LEU A 195 14.91 -2.67 -5.19
CA LEU A 195 15.92 -1.67 -4.90
C LEU A 195 17.05 -1.74 -5.93
N GLU A 196 17.37 -0.58 -6.49
CA GLU A 196 18.51 -0.40 -7.39
C GLU A 196 19.83 -0.37 -6.61
N PRO A 197 20.92 -0.98 -7.12
CA PRO A 197 22.21 -1.04 -6.43
C PRO A 197 22.73 0.35 -6.03
N GLY A 198 22.58 1.34 -6.91
CA GLY A 198 23.03 2.70 -6.68
C GLY A 198 22.37 3.39 -5.47
N LYS A 199 21.16 2.98 -5.09
CA LYS A 199 20.48 3.51 -3.89
C LYS A 199 21.02 2.90 -2.58
N LEU A 200 21.78 1.82 -2.67
CA LEU A 200 22.30 1.08 -1.51
C LEU A 200 23.80 1.28 -1.30
N THR A 201 24.57 1.63 -2.33
CA THR A 201 26.04 1.74 -2.27
C THR A 201 26.54 2.60 -1.11
N ASP A 202 25.89 3.74 -0.84
CA ASP A 202 26.29 4.66 0.23
C ASP A 202 26.02 4.11 1.64
N HIS A 203 25.25 3.02 1.71
CA HIS A 203 24.78 2.39 2.94
C HIS A 203 25.39 1.00 3.18
N LEU A 204 26.38 0.57 2.38
CA LEU A 204 27.10 -0.69 2.58
C LEU A 204 28.36 -0.54 3.45
N PRO A 205 28.70 -1.55 4.29
CA PRO A 205 27.77 -2.57 4.81
C PRO A 205 26.69 -1.90 5.69
N GLY A 206 25.56 -2.56 5.90
CA GLY A 206 24.45 -1.90 6.59
C GLY A 206 23.26 -2.78 6.92
N THR A 207 22.16 -2.13 7.29
CA THR A 207 20.88 -2.80 7.57
C THR A 207 19.77 -2.15 6.76
N ILE A 208 18.93 -2.97 6.13
CA ILE A 208 17.64 -2.54 5.60
C ILE A 208 16.55 -2.88 6.62
N GLU A 209 15.78 -1.87 6.99
CA GLU A 209 14.59 -1.99 7.84
C GLU A 209 13.36 -1.60 7.01
N VAL A 210 12.23 -2.26 7.27
CA VAL A 210 10.98 -2.04 6.53
C VAL A 210 9.90 -1.51 7.47
N TRP A 211 9.11 -0.56 6.97
CA TRP A 211 8.12 0.17 7.77
C TRP A 211 6.79 0.30 7.05
N ALA A 212 5.69 -0.03 7.72
CA ALA A 212 4.36 0.30 7.23
C ALA A 212 4.04 1.77 7.52
N LEU A 213 3.60 2.52 6.51
CA LEU A 213 3.31 3.95 6.59
C LEU A 213 1.81 4.22 6.74
N ASP A 214 1.44 5.05 7.73
CA ASP A 214 0.14 5.72 7.84
C ASP A 214 0.37 7.21 7.52
N VAL A 215 0.11 7.57 6.26
CA VAL A 215 0.36 8.90 5.67
C VAL A 215 -0.45 9.95 6.41
N ARG A 216 -1.73 9.65 6.70
CA ARG A 216 -2.63 10.59 7.39
C ARG A 216 -2.12 10.98 8.78
N LYS A 217 -1.42 10.09 9.46
CA LYS A 217 -0.86 10.34 10.80
C LYS A 217 0.62 10.73 10.78
N MET A 218 1.24 10.80 9.59
CA MET A 218 2.69 10.92 9.43
C MET A 218 3.45 9.93 10.35
N ARG A 219 2.95 8.69 10.41
CA ARG A 219 3.41 7.68 11.36
C ARG A 219 3.89 6.42 10.67
N VAL A 220 5.01 5.90 11.12
CA VAL A 220 5.62 4.66 10.61
C VAL A 220 5.64 3.58 11.68
N TYR A 221 5.47 2.34 11.24
CA TYR A 221 5.41 1.17 12.10
C TYR A 221 6.47 0.16 11.64
N PRO A 222 7.46 -0.17 12.49
CA PRO A 222 8.51 -1.09 12.10
C PRO A 222 7.94 -2.50 11.90
N LEU A 223 8.36 -3.16 10.82
CA LEU A 223 8.23 -4.60 10.70
C LEU A 223 9.28 -5.28 11.62
N PRO A 224 8.99 -6.48 12.14
CA PRO A 224 9.83 -7.11 13.16
C PRO A 224 11.15 -7.68 12.63
N ASN A 225 11.20 -8.07 11.35
CA ASN A 225 12.42 -8.58 10.72
C ASN A 225 13.16 -7.51 9.94
N ARG A 226 14.48 -7.68 9.81
CA ARG A 226 15.41 -6.78 9.14
C ARG A 226 16.35 -7.57 8.24
N LEU A 227 16.96 -6.89 7.28
CA LEU A 227 17.94 -7.48 6.37
C LEU A 227 19.31 -6.88 6.66
N GLU A 228 20.30 -7.73 6.86
CA GLU A 228 21.69 -7.33 6.97
C GLU A 228 22.34 -7.40 5.58
N LEU A 229 23.02 -6.31 5.23
CA LEU A 229 23.76 -6.14 3.98
C LEU A 229 25.26 -6.23 4.30
N ASP A 230 25.94 -7.21 3.72
CA ASP A 230 27.40 -7.29 3.81
C ASP A 230 28.08 -6.28 2.85
N ALA A 231 29.41 -6.22 2.89
CA ALA A 231 30.19 -5.32 2.03
C ALA A 231 30.09 -5.68 0.52
N ASP A 232 29.73 -6.92 0.20
CA ASP A 232 29.56 -7.44 -1.16
C ASP A 232 28.09 -7.34 -1.66
N GLY A 233 27.20 -6.77 -0.83
CA GLY A 233 25.77 -6.68 -1.09
C GLY A 233 25.07 -8.04 -1.13
N ARG A 234 25.49 -9.01 -0.30
CA ARG A 234 24.72 -10.19 0.08
C ARG A 234 23.73 -9.83 1.20
N LEU A 235 22.63 -10.56 1.21
CA LEU A 235 21.49 -10.32 2.10
C LEU A 235 21.34 -11.48 3.06
N GLU A 236 21.28 -11.18 4.35
CA GLU A 236 20.84 -12.14 5.36
C GLU A 236 19.58 -11.60 6.05
N LEU A 237 18.50 -12.37 5.99
CA LEU A 237 17.26 -12.04 6.68
C LEU A 237 17.39 -12.44 8.15
N THR A 238 17.48 -11.43 9.02
CA THR A 238 17.44 -11.65 10.47
C THR A 238 15.99 -11.75 10.90
N GLN A 239 15.59 -12.95 11.32
CA GLN A 239 14.31 -13.13 12.01
C GLN A 239 14.40 -12.55 13.44
N PRO A 240 13.30 -11.98 13.97
CA PRO A 240 13.24 -11.41 15.32
C PRO A 240 13.47 -12.44 16.43
#